data_AF-A0A6P5RKZ7-F1
#
_entry.id   AF-A0A6P5RKZ7-F1
#
_cell.length_a   1.000
_cell.length_b   1.000
_cell.length_c   1.000
_cell.angle_alpha   90.00
_cell.angle_beta   90.00
_cell.angle_gamma   90.00
#
_symmetry.space_group_name_H-M   'P 1'
#
loop_
_entity.id
_entity.type
_entity.pdbx_description
1 polymer ?
#
loop_
_entity_poly.entity_id
_entity_poly.type
_entity_poly.pdbx_seq_one_letter_code
_entity_poly.pdbx_strand_id
1 'polypeptide(L)'
;CPLMFEWYGEKYWGAAHGLAGIMDVLMDMELKPDEVEDVKSTLKYMIDNHFPSGNYPASEEDKNRDVLVHWCHGAPGIALTLAKAAKVFGDKEFMEAAVDAAEVVWKRGLLKRVGICHGISGNAYVFLSLYQLTGNLGFLYRAKAFACFLVDRAHKLISEGELHRGDSPYSLFEGVGGMAYLLLDMIEPSQAKFPAYEQ
;
A
#
# COMPACT_ATOMS: atom_id res chain seq x y z
N CYS A 1 -0.07 -19.49 -8.87
CA CYS A 1 1.07 -18.60 -8.60
C CYS A 1 2.32 -19.16 -9.27
N PRO A 2 2.74 -18.65 -10.45
CA PRO A 2 3.94 -19.14 -11.15
C PRO A 2 5.24 -18.75 -10.43
N LEU A 3 5.28 -17.59 -9.77
CA LEU A 3 6.41 -17.14 -8.96
C LEU A 3 6.06 -17.20 -7.47
N MET A 4 6.95 -17.77 -6.65
CA MET A 4 6.76 -17.84 -5.20
C MET A 4 8.10 -17.65 -4.49
N PHE A 5 8.11 -16.84 -3.43
CA PHE A 5 9.31 -16.46 -2.69
C PHE A 5 9.07 -16.60 -1.19
N GLU A 6 10.16 -16.67 -0.43
CA GLU A 6 10.12 -16.90 1.01
C GLU A 6 11.11 -15.96 1.73
N TRP A 7 10.72 -15.48 2.90
CA TRP A 7 11.57 -14.74 3.82
C TRP A 7 11.28 -15.22 5.24
N TYR A 8 12.33 -15.57 6.00
CA TYR A 8 12.21 -16.09 7.38
C TYR A 8 11.26 -17.31 7.53
N GLY A 9 11.18 -18.20 6.55
CA GLY A 9 10.33 -19.38 6.64
C GLY A 9 8.89 -19.20 6.15
N GLU A 10 8.50 -17.98 5.76
CA GLU A 10 7.13 -17.64 5.36
C GLU A 10 7.06 -17.06 3.96
N LYS A 11 5.97 -17.36 3.25
CA LYS A 11 5.72 -16.91 1.89
C LYS A 11 4.87 -15.65 1.91
N TYR A 12 5.50 -14.53 2.20
CA TYR A 12 4.84 -13.24 2.34
C TYR A 12 4.24 -12.71 1.03
N TRP A 13 3.14 -11.98 1.16
CA TRP A 13 2.46 -11.35 0.03
C TRP A 13 2.69 -9.84 -0.05
N GLY A 14 2.89 -9.19 1.10
CA GLY A 14 2.92 -7.73 1.19
C GLY A 14 4.14 -7.05 0.56
N ALA A 15 4.13 -5.72 0.53
CA ALA A 15 5.13 -4.93 -0.20
C ALA A 15 6.54 -4.96 0.42
N ALA A 16 6.64 -5.11 1.73
CA ALA A 16 7.93 -5.02 2.43
C ALA A 16 8.81 -6.28 2.23
N HIS A 17 8.20 -7.46 2.26
CA HIS A 17 8.92 -8.74 2.35
C HIS A 17 8.35 -9.82 1.43
N GLY A 18 7.37 -9.49 0.58
CA GLY A 18 6.58 -10.46 -0.14
C GLY A 18 6.42 -10.21 -1.63
N LEU A 19 5.52 -10.99 -2.22
CA LEU A 19 5.24 -10.99 -3.66
C LEU A 19 5.00 -9.59 -4.22
N ALA A 20 4.17 -8.76 -3.57
CA ALA A 20 3.87 -7.42 -4.03
C ALA A 20 5.13 -6.56 -4.22
N GLY A 21 6.07 -6.61 -3.27
CA GLY A 21 7.33 -5.87 -3.37
C GLY A 21 8.21 -6.35 -4.52
N ILE A 22 8.28 -7.67 -4.70
CA ILE A 22 9.10 -8.27 -5.76
C ILE A 22 8.49 -7.97 -7.13
N MET A 23 7.17 -8.14 -7.29
CA MET A 23 6.49 -7.84 -8.55
C MET A 23 6.60 -6.35 -8.90
N ASP A 24 6.52 -5.46 -7.90
CA ASP A 24 6.72 -4.03 -8.11
C ASP A 24 8.07 -3.74 -8.78
N VAL A 25 9.16 -4.27 -8.23
CA VAL A 25 10.51 -4.06 -8.78
C VAL A 25 10.69 -4.73 -10.14
N LEU A 26 10.15 -5.94 -10.34
CA LEU A 26 10.26 -6.64 -11.63
C LEU A 26 9.59 -5.85 -12.76
N MET A 27 8.50 -5.12 -12.50
CA MET A 27 7.83 -4.28 -13.48
C MET A 27 8.65 -3.06 -13.94
N ASP A 28 9.74 -2.71 -13.25
CA ASP A 28 10.67 -1.66 -13.70
C ASP A 28 11.76 -2.19 -14.64
N MET A 29 11.82 -3.50 -14.87
CA MET A 29 12.86 -4.16 -15.66
C MET A 29 12.39 -4.45 -17.08
N GLU A 30 13.34 -4.60 -18.01
CA GLU A 30 13.06 -5.15 -19.35
C GLU A 30 12.90 -6.67 -19.27
N LEU A 31 11.65 -7.12 -19.15
CA LEU A 31 11.29 -8.53 -19.06
C LEU A 31 10.98 -9.14 -20.43
N LYS A 32 11.30 -10.43 -20.60
CA LYS A 32 10.85 -11.23 -21.76
C LYS A 32 9.34 -11.48 -21.73
N PRO A 33 8.70 -11.81 -22.87
CA PRO A 33 7.26 -12.06 -22.91
C PRO A 33 6.75 -13.12 -21.92
N ASP A 34 7.51 -14.20 -21.69
CA ASP A 34 7.19 -15.24 -20.72
C ASP A 34 7.33 -14.74 -19.27
N GLU A 35 8.38 -13.96 -18.98
CA GLU A 35 8.60 -13.35 -17.67
C GLU A 35 7.50 -12.32 -17.32
N VAL A 36 7.02 -11.55 -18.31
CA VAL A 36 5.87 -10.65 -18.15
C VAL A 36 4.62 -11.43 -17.77
N GLU A 37 4.37 -12.57 -18.41
CA GLU A 37 3.20 -13.39 -18.11
C GLU A 37 3.28 -14.01 -16.71
N ASP A 38 4.47 -14.41 -16.26
CA ASP A 38 4.68 -14.89 -14.90
C ASP A 38 4.38 -13.80 -13.85
N VAL A 39 4.81 -12.56 -14.09
CA VAL A 39 4.47 -11.41 -13.21
C VAL A 39 2.97 -11.18 -13.18
N LYS A 40 2.30 -11.09 -14.34
CA LYS A 40 0.85 -10.90 -14.42
C LYS A 40 0.09 -12.02 -13.71
N SER A 41 0.43 -13.26 -14.00
CA SER A 41 -0.22 -14.44 -13.40
C SER A 41 0.02 -14.54 -11.89
N THR A 42 1.12 -13.99 -11.38
CA THR A 42 1.39 -13.88 -9.93
C THR A 42 0.51 -12.82 -9.28
N LEU A 43 0.35 -11.65 -9.91
CA LEU A 43 -0.56 -10.60 -9.43
C LEU A 43 -2.02 -11.06 -9.48
N LYS A 44 -2.46 -11.70 -10.57
CA LYS A 44 -3.82 -12.25 -10.68
C LYS A 44 -4.09 -13.34 -9.65
N TYR A 45 -3.09 -14.19 -9.37
CA TYR A 45 -3.19 -15.14 -8.26
C TYR A 45 -3.48 -14.44 -6.92
N MET A 46 -2.83 -13.30 -6.63
CA MET A 46 -3.09 -12.54 -5.40
C MET A 46 -4.50 -11.95 -5.40
N ILE A 47 -4.96 -11.40 -6.54
CA ILE A 47 -6.32 -10.86 -6.71
C ILE A 47 -7.36 -11.96 -6.42
N ASP A 48 -7.24 -13.11 -7.08
CA ASP A 48 -8.22 -14.20 -6.97
C ASP A 48 -8.31 -14.82 -5.56
N ASN A 49 -7.30 -14.60 -4.73
CA ASN A 49 -7.15 -15.23 -3.42
C ASN A 49 -7.13 -14.21 -2.26
N HIS A 50 -7.70 -13.01 -2.48
CA HIS A 50 -7.94 -12.05 -1.40
C HIS A 50 -9.04 -12.54 -0.42
N PHE A 51 -9.11 -11.96 0.77
CA PHE A 51 -10.15 -12.24 1.75
C PHE A 51 -11.53 -11.81 1.25
N PRO A 52 -12.64 -12.36 1.79
CA PRO A 52 -14.00 -11.88 1.47
C PRO A 52 -14.23 -10.40 1.74
N SER A 53 -13.41 -9.76 2.60
CA SER A 53 -13.48 -8.30 2.84
C SER A 53 -12.85 -7.45 1.74
N GLY A 54 -12.13 -8.08 0.79
CA GLY A 54 -11.26 -7.43 -0.21
C GLY A 54 -9.82 -7.20 0.26
N ASN A 55 -9.50 -7.43 1.54
CA ASN A 55 -8.13 -7.31 2.04
C ASN A 55 -7.28 -8.54 1.64
N TYR A 56 -5.98 -8.48 1.83
CA TYR A 56 -5.06 -9.55 1.42
C TYR A 56 -4.37 -10.20 2.62
N PRO A 57 -4.06 -11.51 2.54
CA PRO A 57 -3.33 -12.20 3.58
C PRO A 57 -1.91 -11.67 3.72
N ALA A 58 -1.32 -11.83 4.91
CA ALA A 58 0.07 -11.45 5.14
C ALA A 58 1.03 -12.40 4.41
N SER A 59 0.73 -13.70 4.42
CA SER A 59 1.51 -14.80 3.84
C SER A 59 0.60 -15.96 3.42
N GLU A 60 1.15 -16.96 2.71
CA GLU A 60 0.46 -18.22 2.39
C GLU A 60 0.01 -18.98 3.65
N GLU A 61 0.74 -18.81 4.75
CA GLU A 61 0.49 -19.46 6.03
C GLU A 61 -0.62 -18.76 6.83
N ASP A 62 -0.82 -17.44 6.66
CA ASP A 62 -1.81 -16.65 7.40
C ASP A 62 -3.07 -16.28 6.58
N LYS A 63 -3.70 -17.31 6.00
CA LYS A 63 -4.92 -17.17 5.17
C LYS A 63 -6.23 -17.03 5.95
N ASN A 64 -6.18 -16.88 7.27
CA ASN A 64 -7.39 -16.80 8.10
C ASN A 64 -7.47 -15.54 8.98
N ARG A 65 -6.41 -14.71 9.02
CA ARG A 65 -6.39 -13.49 9.85
C ARG A 65 -6.43 -12.24 9.01
N ASP A 66 -7.66 -11.84 8.69
CA ASP A 66 -7.93 -10.58 7.99
C ASP A 66 -7.87 -9.38 8.94
N VAL A 67 -6.65 -8.97 9.32
CA VAL A 67 -6.45 -7.90 10.31
C VAL A 67 -5.50 -6.79 9.85
N LEU A 68 -4.47 -7.10 9.07
CA LEU A 68 -3.43 -6.13 8.70
C LEU A 68 -3.86 -5.34 7.47
N VAL A 69 -3.90 -4.01 7.61
CA VAL A 69 -4.19 -3.07 6.51
C VAL A 69 -3.04 -2.07 6.46
N HIS A 70 -1.85 -2.60 6.16
CA HIS A 70 -0.57 -1.88 6.19
C HIS A 70 0.12 -1.93 4.83
N TRP A 71 1.08 -1.03 4.57
CA TRP A 71 1.94 -1.16 3.40
C TRP A 71 2.76 -2.45 3.44
N CYS A 72 3.35 -2.77 4.60
CA CYS A 72 4.15 -3.99 4.73
C CYS A 72 3.33 -5.28 4.56
N HIS A 73 2.07 -5.30 5.00
CA HIS A 73 1.18 -6.46 4.91
C HIS A 73 -0.29 -6.03 4.75
N GLY A 74 -0.92 -6.50 3.67
CA GLY A 74 -2.34 -6.26 3.37
C GLY A 74 -2.57 -5.32 2.19
N ALA A 75 -3.82 -4.84 2.09
CA ALA A 75 -4.32 -4.08 0.95
C ALA A 75 -3.46 -2.85 0.56
N PRO A 76 -2.92 -2.02 1.47
CA PRO A 76 -2.19 -0.83 1.04
C PRO A 76 -0.98 -1.10 0.16
N GLY A 77 -0.11 -2.05 0.53
CA GLY A 77 1.06 -2.38 -0.28
C GLY A 77 0.67 -2.96 -1.64
N ILE A 78 -0.31 -3.87 -1.63
CA ILE A 78 -0.79 -4.54 -2.85
C ILE A 78 -1.51 -3.56 -3.78
N ALA A 79 -2.28 -2.61 -3.24
CA ALA A 79 -2.96 -1.58 -4.03
C ALA A 79 -1.95 -0.73 -4.82
N LEU A 80 -0.84 -0.34 -4.21
CA LEU A 80 0.24 0.41 -4.89
C LEU A 80 0.85 -0.43 -6.03
N THR A 81 1.19 -1.70 -5.76
CA THR A 81 1.71 -2.61 -6.79
C THR A 81 0.71 -2.80 -7.94
N LEU A 82 -0.57 -2.97 -7.64
CA LEU A 82 -1.61 -3.16 -8.65
C LEU A 82 -1.85 -1.88 -9.47
N ALA A 83 -1.76 -0.69 -8.84
CA ALA A 83 -1.81 0.58 -9.56
C ALA A 83 -0.66 0.72 -10.54
N LYS A 84 0.55 0.30 -10.15
CA LYS A 84 1.71 0.22 -11.07
C LYS A 84 1.47 -0.79 -12.19
N ALA A 85 0.96 -1.99 -11.88
CA ALA A 85 0.65 -3.00 -12.87
C ALA A 85 -0.39 -2.52 -13.90
N ALA A 86 -1.41 -1.79 -13.46
CA ALA A 86 -2.38 -1.16 -14.36
C ALA A 86 -1.71 -0.17 -15.33
N LYS A 87 -0.76 0.64 -14.84
CA LYS A 87 0.00 1.60 -15.67
C LYS A 87 0.94 0.89 -16.66
N VAL A 88 1.66 -0.13 -16.22
CA VAL A 88 2.67 -0.84 -17.03
C VAL A 88 2.02 -1.73 -18.08
N PHE A 89 0.97 -2.47 -17.71
CA PHE A 89 0.36 -3.46 -18.58
C PHE A 89 -0.89 -2.98 -19.31
N GLY A 90 -1.51 -1.86 -18.89
CA GLY A 90 -2.75 -1.35 -19.47
C GLY A 90 -3.96 -2.26 -19.25
N ASP A 91 -3.87 -3.23 -18.34
CA ASP A 91 -4.94 -4.19 -18.06
C ASP A 91 -5.94 -3.59 -17.05
N LYS A 92 -7.23 -3.60 -17.41
CA LYS A 92 -8.32 -3.04 -16.61
C LYS A 92 -8.52 -3.81 -15.31
N GLU A 93 -8.22 -5.10 -15.29
CA GLU A 93 -8.37 -5.96 -14.11
C GLU A 93 -7.47 -5.47 -12.95
N PHE A 94 -6.22 -5.09 -13.25
CA PHE A 94 -5.32 -4.55 -12.22
C PHE A 94 -5.81 -3.21 -11.67
N MET A 95 -6.39 -2.36 -12.54
CA MET A 95 -6.95 -1.08 -12.10
C MET A 95 -8.16 -1.29 -11.18
N GLU A 96 -9.07 -2.18 -11.55
CA GLU A 96 -10.26 -2.51 -10.75
C GLU A 96 -9.85 -3.10 -9.39
N ALA A 97 -8.92 -4.06 -9.39
CA ALA A 97 -8.42 -4.67 -8.15
C ALA A 97 -7.67 -3.66 -7.25
N ALA A 98 -6.94 -2.70 -7.82
CA ALA A 98 -6.32 -1.62 -7.05
C ALA A 98 -7.37 -0.71 -6.39
N VAL A 99 -8.46 -0.40 -7.11
CA VAL A 99 -9.58 0.39 -6.56
C VAL A 99 -10.30 -0.37 -5.45
N ASP A 100 -10.55 -1.67 -5.63
CA ASP A 100 -11.18 -2.52 -4.60
C ASP A 100 -10.31 -2.61 -3.34
N ALA A 101 -9.00 -2.80 -3.50
CA ALA A 101 -8.06 -2.75 -2.38
C ALA A 101 -8.09 -1.38 -1.68
N ALA A 102 -8.22 -0.28 -2.41
CA ALA A 102 -8.35 1.05 -1.82
C ALA A 102 -9.67 1.28 -1.07
N GLU A 103 -10.76 0.58 -1.42
CA GLU A 103 -11.99 0.59 -0.61
C GLU A 103 -11.77 -0.04 0.76
N VAL A 104 -10.91 -1.07 0.86
CA VAL A 104 -10.47 -1.62 2.15
C VAL A 104 -9.72 -0.56 2.95
N VAL A 105 -8.76 0.11 2.31
CA VAL A 105 -7.97 1.18 2.95
C VAL A 105 -8.85 2.33 3.40
N TRP A 106 -9.88 2.70 2.63
CA TRP A 106 -10.81 3.75 3.02
C TRP A 106 -11.61 3.38 4.27
N LYS A 107 -12.10 2.13 4.33
CA LYS A 107 -12.95 1.66 5.44
C LYS A 107 -12.15 1.31 6.70
N ARG A 108 -10.91 0.85 6.56
CA ARG A 108 -10.13 0.21 7.64
C ARG A 108 -8.71 0.76 7.82
N GLY A 109 -8.26 1.65 6.93
CA GLY A 109 -6.88 2.12 6.88
C GLY A 109 -6.57 3.33 7.76
N LEU A 110 -7.53 3.87 8.51
CA LEU A 110 -7.27 4.90 9.53
C LEU A 110 -6.74 4.23 10.81
N LEU A 111 -5.49 3.79 10.74
CA LEU A 111 -4.84 2.96 11.76
C LEU A 111 -4.55 3.72 13.06
N LYS A 112 -4.33 2.98 14.15
CA LYS A 112 -3.87 3.55 15.42
C LYS A 112 -2.35 3.80 15.47
N ARG A 113 -1.74 4.16 14.34
CA ARG A 113 -0.29 4.39 14.19
C ARG A 113 -0.03 5.49 13.17
N VAL A 114 1.02 6.29 13.38
CA VAL A 114 1.29 7.48 12.55
C VAL A 114 2.08 7.18 11.25
N GLY A 115 3.02 6.23 11.28
CA GLY A 115 4.08 6.09 10.28
C GLY A 115 3.69 5.67 8.86
N ILE A 116 4.72 5.40 8.06
CA ILE A 116 4.63 5.02 6.64
C ILE A 116 4.47 3.50 6.46
N CYS A 117 5.22 2.69 7.20
CA CYS A 117 5.22 1.23 7.02
C CYS A 117 3.85 0.59 7.32
N HIS A 118 3.22 1.05 8.39
CA HIS A 118 1.99 0.49 8.94
C HIS A 118 1.20 1.54 9.74
N GLY A 119 1.06 2.73 9.16
CA GLY A 119 0.34 3.85 9.77
C GLY A 119 -0.51 4.62 8.77
N ILE A 120 -1.22 5.63 9.29
CA ILE A 120 -2.11 6.47 8.49
C ILE A 120 -1.35 7.16 7.36
N SER A 121 -0.10 7.58 7.61
CA SER A 121 0.69 8.30 6.62
C SER A 121 0.97 7.44 5.39
N GLY A 122 1.33 6.17 5.59
CA GLY A 122 1.56 5.23 4.48
C GLY A 122 0.28 4.90 3.72
N ASN A 123 -0.81 4.67 4.45
CA ASN A 123 -2.09 4.31 3.83
C ASN A 123 -2.67 5.44 2.96
N ALA A 124 -2.33 6.71 3.23
CA ALA A 124 -2.75 7.83 2.39
C ALA A 124 -2.19 7.76 0.95
N TYR A 125 -1.00 7.18 0.77
CA TYR A 125 -0.36 7.06 -0.55
C TYR A 125 -1.15 6.19 -1.53
N VAL A 126 -1.93 5.24 -1.04
CA VAL A 126 -2.83 4.44 -1.88
C VAL A 126 -3.77 5.35 -2.68
N PHE A 127 -4.31 6.36 -2.03
CA PHE A 127 -5.21 7.30 -2.67
C PHE A 127 -4.47 8.31 -3.56
N LEU A 128 -3.24 8.68 -3.23
CA LEU A 128 -2.40 9.52 -4.10
C LEU A 128 -2.05 8.80 -5.40
N SER A 129 -1.62 7.54 -5.30
CA SER A 129 -1.29 6.68 -6.45
C SER A 129 -2.50 6.48 -7.36
N LEU A 130 -3.68 6.17 -6.79
CA LEU A 130 -4.91 6.05 -7.57
C LEU A 130 -5.40 7.37 -8.16
N TYR A 131 -5.21 8.50 -7.47
CA TYR A 131 -5.49 9.81 -8.04
C TYR A 131 -4.62 10.07 -9.28
N GLN A 132 -3.32 9.79 -9.21
CA GLN A 132 -2.40 9.96 -10.34
C GLN A 132 -2.74 9.03 -11.51
N LEU A 133 -3.08 7.76 -11.21
CA LEU A 133 -3.45 6.78 -12.23
C LEU A 133 -4.76 7.14 -12.95
N THR A 134 -5.77 7.62 -12.21
CA THR A 134 -7.14 7.74 -12.74
C THR A 134 -7.57 9.18 -13.03
N GLY A 135 -6.89 10.19 -12.48
CA GLY A 135 -7.34 11.58 -12.47
C GLY A 135 -8.59 11.84 -11.60
N ASN A 136 -9.11 10.83 -10.89
CA ASN A 136 -10.33 10.94 -10.12
C ASN A 136 -10.10 11.71 -8.80
N LEU A 137 -10.70 12.91 -8.72
CA LEU A 137 -10.61 13.78 -7.53
C LEU A 137 -11.17 13.15 -6.25
N GLY A 138 -11.99 12.11 -6.34
CA GLY A 138 -12.46 11.34 -5.20
C GLY A 138 -11.32 10.69 -4.42
N PHE A 139 -10.28 10.19 -5.10
CA PHE A 139 -9.11 9.64 -4.42
C PHE A 139 -8.27 10.75 -3.78
N LEU A 140 -8.07 11.88 -4.47
CA LEU A 140 -7.39 13.03 -3.87
C LEU A 140 -8.09 13.52 -2.59
N TYR A 141 -9.42 13.52 -2.58
CA TYR A 141 -10.20 13.83 -1.38
C TYR A 141 -9.91 12.84 -0.23
N ARG A 142 -9.81 11.54 -0.50
CA ARG A 142 -9.49 10.53 0.51
C ARG A 142 -8.07 10.69 1.07
N ALA A 143 -7.07 10.95 0.22
CA ALA A 143 -5.71 11.30 0.64
C ALA A 143 -5.71 12.52 1.56
N LYS A 144 -6.42 13.58 1.15
CA LYS A 144 -6.60 14.80 1.94
C LYS A 144 -7.27 14.51 3.29
N ALA A 145 -8.30 13.67 3.34
CA ALA A 145 -8.98 13.32 4.60
C ALA A 145 -8.02 12.66 5.60
N PHE A 146 -7.16 11.74 5.13
CA PHE A 146 -6.14 11.10 5.97
C PHE A 146 -5.10 12.12 6.47
N ALA A 147 -4.60 12.98 5.58
CA ALA A 147 -3.66 14.05 5.95
C ALA A 147 -4.28 15.06 6.94
N CYS A 148 -5.53 15.47 6.74
CA CYS A 148 -6.25 16.35 7.66
C CYS A 148 -6.45 15.71 9.03
N PHE A 149 -6.79 14.41 9.09
CA PHE A 149 -6.87 13.69 10.36
C PHE A 149 -5.52 13.73 11.10
N LEU A 150 -4.41 13.50 10.39
CA LEU A 150 -3.09 13.57 10.99
C LEU A 150 -2.77 14.96 11.56
N VAL A 151 -3.03 16.03 10.79
CA VAL A 151 -2.78 17.41 11.23
C VAL A 151 -3.64 17.79 12.43
N ASP A 152 -4.93 17.43 12.41
CA ASP A 152 -5.90 17.82 13.44
C ASP A 152 -5.76 16.98 14.72
N ARG A 153 -5.51 15.67 14.60
CA ARG A 153 -5.66 14.71 15.70
C ARG A 153 -4.37 14.06 16.18
N ALA A 154 -3.36 13.89 15.32
CA ALA A 154 -2.24 13.02 15.66
C ALA A 154 -1.49 13.46 16.92
N HIS A 155 -1.19 14.76 17.06
CA HIS A 155 -0.47 15.27 18.23
C HIS A 155 -1.21 14.95 19.54
N LYS A 156 -2.52 15.22 19.58
CA LYS A 156 -3.36 14.94 20.75
C LYS A 156 -3.43 13.44 21.05
N LEU A 157 -3.78 12.63 20.06
CA LEU A 157 -3.94 11.18 20.25
C LEU A 157 -2.62 10.48 20.62
N ILE A 158 -1.48 10.97 20.13
CA ILE A 158 -0.16 10.49 20.54
C ILE A 158 0.09 10.81 22.02
N SER A 159 -0.22 12.04 22.46
CA SER A 159 -0.03 12.44 23.86
C SER A 159 -0.93 11.67 24.84
N GLU A 160 -2.11 11.24 24.37
CA GLU A 160 -3.08 10.44 25.14
C GLU A 160 -2.78 8.93 25.06
N GLY A 161 -1.82 8.50 24.24
CA GLY A 161 -1.48 7.08 24.04
C GLY A 161 -2.46 6.30 23.16
N GLU A 162 -3.39 6.98 22.49
CA GLU A 162 -4.39 6.35 21.60
C GLU A 162 -3.87 6.11 20.17
N LEU A 163 -2.83 6.85 19.76
CA LEU A 163 -2.14 6.70 18.49
C LEU A 163 -0.65 6.42 18.72
N HIS A 164 -0.13 5.31 18.21
CA HIS A 164 1.27 4.96 18.37
C HIS A 164 2.17 5.85 17.51
N ARG A 165 3.21 6.45 18.12
CA ARG A 165 4.18 7.33 17.45
C ARG A 165 5.28 6.59 16.67
N GLY A 166 5.35 5.26 16.80
CA GLY A 166 6.43 4.42 16.28
C GLY A 166 7.50 4.15 17.33
N ASP A 167 8.17 3.00 17.23
CA ASP A 167 9.23 2.61 18.18
C ASP A 167 10.45 3.51 18.03
N SER A 168 10.73 3.94 16.79
CA SER A 168 11.63 5.03 16.45
C SER A 168 10.83 6.29 16.09
N PRO A 169 10.49 7.19 17.05
CA PRO A 169 9.40 8.16 16.90
C PRO A 169 9.62 9.26 15.85
N TYR A 170 10.87 9.47 15.44
CA TYR A 170 11.28 10.48 14.46
C TYR A 170 11.78 9.86 13.15
N SER A 171 11.73 8.54 13.01
CA SER A 171 12.13 7.84 11.80
C SER A 171 11.18 8.11 10.62
N LEU A 172 11.66 7.81 9.41
CA LEU A 172 10.86 7.89 8.19
C LEU A 172 9.74 6.84 8.16
N PHE A 173 10.05 5.58 8.44
CA PHE A 173 9.10 4.48 8.22
C PHE A 173 8.11 4.26 9.37
N GLU A 174 8.44 4.60 10.62
CA GLU A 174 7.55 4.39 11.76
C GLU A 174 7.04 5.69 12.38
N GLY A 175 7.89 6.72 12.33
CA GLY A 175 7.75 7.93 13.11
C GLY A 175 7.01 9.07 12.43
N VAL A 176 7.04 10.23 13.09
CA VAL A 176 6.52 11.49 12.56
C VAL A 176 7.34 12.03 11.37
N GLY A 177 8.54 11.50 11.12
CA GLY A 177 9.30 11.81 9.91
C GLY A 177 8.54 11.40 8.66
N GLY A 178 7.90 10.23 8.68
CA GLY A 178 7.01 9.76 7.62
C GLY A 178 5.74 10.59 7.45
N MET A 179 5.16 11.06 8.56
CA MET A 179 4.04 12.01 8.52
C MET A 179 4.45 13.32 7.85
N ALA A 180 5.61 13.88 8.22
CA ALA A 180 6.11 15.10 7.58
C ALA A 180 6.35 14.89 6.08
N TYR A 181 6.90 13.74 5.69
CA TYR A 181 7.11 13.38 4.29
C TYR A 181 5.77 13.36 3.50
N LEU A 182 4.73 12.69 4.00
CA LEU A 182 3.40 12.74 3.40
C LEU A 182 2.87 14.18 3.27
N LEU A 183 2.99 14.99 4.32
CA LEU A 183 2.44 16.36 4.30
C LEU A 183 3.14 17.25 3.27
N LEU A 184 4.43 17.03 3.00
CA LEU A 184 5.16 17.70 1.92
C LEU A 184 4.67 17.23 0.55
N ASP A 185 4.51 15.91 0.36
CA ASP A 185 3.99 15.34 -0.89
C ASP A 185 2.55 15.78 -1.20
N MET A 186 1.75 16.07 -0.18
CA MET A 186 0.40 16.63 -0.34
C MET A 186 0.38 18.05 -0.91
N ILE A 187 1.51 18.76 -0.97
CA ILE A 187 1.62 20.09 -1.61
C ILE A 187 1.51 19.96 -3.13
N GLU A 188 2.10 18.91 -3.71
CA GLU A 188 2.02 18.60 -5.13
C GLU A 188 1.57 17.13 -5.35
N PRO A 189 0.28 16.82 -5.14
CA PRO A 189 -0.23 15.44 -5.12
C PRO A 189 -0.03 14.65 -6.43
N SER A 190 0.17 15.35 -7.54
CA SER A 190 0.46 14.76 -8.85
C SER A 190 1.90 14.25 -8.99
N GLN A 191 2.81 14.66 -8.08
CA GLN A 191 4.21 14.22 -8.04
C GLN A 191 4.52 13.36 -6.82
N ALA A 192 3.57 13.16 -5.91
CA ALA A 192 3.74 12.40 -4.69
C ALA A 192 4.13 10.93 -4.96
N LYS A 193 5.04 10.39 -4.17
CA LYS A 193 5.49 8.99 -4.31
C LYS A 193 5.72 8.38 -2.95
N PHE A 194 5.19 7.17 -2.73
CA PHE A 194 5.50 6.41 -1.53
C PHE A 194 7.02 6.28 -1.38
N PRO A 195 7.61 6.75 -0.27
CA PRO A 195 9.05 6.87 -0.15
C PRO A 195 9.72 5.49 -0.21
N ALA A 196 10.74 5.36 -1.07
CA ALA A 196 11.50 4.14 -1.30
C ALA A 196 10.67 2.93 -1.80
N TYR A 197 9.53 3.18 -2.45
CA TYR A 197 8.74 2.15 -3.11
C TYR A 197 8.30 2.57 -4.52
N GLU A 198 7.62 3.72 -4.66
CA GLU A 198 7.16 4.20 -5.97
C GLU A 198 8.26 5.01 -6.70
N GLN A 199 8.45 4.76 -8.01
CA GLN A 199 9.46 5.40 -8.86
C GLN A 199 8.92 6.50 -9.79
#